data_AF-A0A412G854-F1
#
_entry.id   AF-A0A412G854-F1
#
_cell.length_a   1.000
_cell.length_b   1.000
_cell.length_c   1.000
_cell.angle_alpha   90.00
_cell.angle_beta   90.00
_cell.angle_gamma   90.00
#
_symmetry.space_group_name_H-M   'P 1'
#
loop_
_entity.id
_entity.type
_entity.pdbx_description
1 polymer ?
#
loop_
_entity_poly.entity_id
_entity_poly.type
_entity_poly.pdbx_seq_one_letter_code
_entity_poly.pdbx_strand_id
1 'polypeptide(L)' 'MYLECDCSQISIEEWERKMKGNRPINYDWLVKKIKKHLPELYEGLCLKYYNPYQDKCRSNKRYYILVHSAIECRY' A
#
# COMPACT_ATOMS: atom_id res chain seq x y z
N MET A 1 8.98 8.69 4.54
CA MET A 1 7.76 8.01 4.05
C MET A 1 6.82 7.97 5.23
N TYR A 2 5.55 8.30 5.03
CA TYR A 2 4.51 8.23 6.05
C TYR A 2 3.24 7.63 5.41
N LEU A 3 2.36 7.05 6.21
CA LEU A 3 1.04 6.63 5.74
C LEU A 3 0.16 7.88 5.62
N GLU A 4 -0.27 8.20 4.40
CA GLU A 4 -1.09 9.39 4.16
C GLU A 4 -2.58 9.14 4.45
N CYS A 5 -3.11 8.03 3.95
CA CYS A 5 -4.50 7.62 4.18
C CYS A 5 -4.67 6.13 3.85
N ASP A 6 -5.71 5.52 4.42
CA ASP A 6 -6.24 4.22 3.97
C ASP A 6 -7.59 4.37 3.24
N CYS A 7 -8.17 3.26 2.81
CA CYS A 7 -9.42 3.26 2.03
C CYS A 7 -10.64 3.78 2.80
N SER A 8 -10.62 3.82 4.14
CA SER A 8 -11.68 4.39 4.96
C SER A 8 -11.61 5.91 5.12
N GLN A 9 -10.47 6.51 4.78
CA GLN A 9 -10.16 7.92 5.03
C GLN A 9 -10.18 8.79 3.75
N ILE A 10 -10.52 8.20 2.59
CA ILE A 10 -10.44 8.86 1.29
C ILE A 10 -11.75 8.69 0.51
N SER A 11 -12.20 9.75 -0.17
CA SER A 11 -13.34 9.65 -1.09
C SER A 11 -12.92 9.03 -2.43
N ILE A 12 -13.90 8.58 -3.22
CA ILE A 12 -13.61 8.00 -4.54
C ILE A 12 -13.00 9.03 -5.49
N GLU A 13 -13.43 10.29 -5.44
CA GLU A 13 -12.90 11.36 -6.29
C GLU A 13 -11.45 11.69 -5.94
N GLU A 14 -11.13 11.73 -4.65
CA GLU A 14 -9.75 11.95 -4.19
C GLU A 14 -8.86 10.76 -4.54
N TRP A 15 -9.38 9.54 -4.45
CA TRP A 15 -8.69 8.33 -4.89
C TRP A 15 -8.34 8.39 -6.38
N GLU A 16 -9.30 8.69 -7.25
CA GLU A 16 -9.08 8.84 -8.69
C GLU A 16 -8.01 9.91 -8.98
N ARG A 17 -8.07 11.04 -8.27
CA ARG A 17 -7.08 12.12 -8.37
C ARG A 17 -5.68 11.65 -7.97
N LYS A 18 -5.54 10.95 -6.84
CA LYS A 18 -4.25 10.42 -6.37
C LYS A 18 -3.71 9.30 -7.26
N MET A 19 -4.59 8.54 -7.90
CA MET A 19 -4.24 7.47 -8.84
C MET A 19 -3.81 7.98 -10.22
N LYS A 20 -3.97 9.28 -10.53
CA LYS A 20 -3.62 9.82 -11.84
C LYS A 20 -2.13 9.60 -12.18
N GLY A 21 -1.88 9.08 -13.38
CA GLY A 21 -0.53 8.83 -13.90
C GLY A 21 0.24 7.75 -13.12
N ASN A 22 -0.48 6.82 -12.48
CA ASN A 22 0.14 5.70 -11.81
C ASN A 22 0.75 4.71 -12.81
N ARG A 23 1.75 3.97 -12.32
CA ARG A 23 2.40 2.87 -13.03
C ARG A 23 2.59 1.68 -12.08
N PRO A 24 2.69 0.45 -12.60
CA PRO A 24 3.07 -0.71 -11.81
C PRO A 24 4.37 -0.45 -11.03
N ILE A 25 4.45 -1.01 -9.83
CA ILE A 25 5.65 -0.96 -8.99
C ILE A 25 6.07 -2.38 -8.62
N ASN A 26 7.37 -2.58 -8.43
CA ASN A 26 7.90 -3.80 -7.86
C ASN A 26 7.42 -3.94 -6.40
N TYR A 27 6.61 -4.97 -6.14
CA TYR A 27 6.00 -5.21 -4.84
C TYR A 27 7.05 -5.47 -3.74
N ASP A 28 8.03 -6.34 -3.98
CA ASP A 28 9.08 -6.67 -3.01
C ASP A 28 9.88 -5.44 -2.59
N TRP A 29 10.17 -4.56 -3.54
CA TRP A 29 10.85 -3.30 -3.28
C TRP A 29 9.99 -2.38 -2.39
N LEU A 30 8.68 -2.28 -2.70
CA LEU A 30 7.75 -1.49 -1.91
C LEU A 30 7.63 -2.03 -0.48
N VAL A 31 7.48 -3.34 -0.33
CA VAL A 31 7.41 -4.00 0.98
C VAL A 31 8.69 -3.78 1.79
N LYS A 32 9.88 -3.89 1.17
CA LYS A 32 11.16 -3.59 1.83
C LYS A 32 11.25 -2.13 2.28
N LYS A 33 10.71 -1.18 1.48
CA LYS A 33 10.63 0.23 1.86
C LYS A 33 9.68 0.45 3.04
N ILE A 34 8.51 -0.18 3.03
CA ILE A 34 7.54 -0.12 4.13
C ILE A 34 8.16 -0.71 5.39
N LYS A 35 8.76 -1.91 5.33
CA LYS A 35 9.47 -2.52 6.48
C LYS A 35 10.53 -1.61 7.08
N LYS A 36 11.28 -0.89 6.24
CA LYS A 36 12.35 0.02 6.68
C LYS A 36 11.83 1.31 7.32
N HIS A 37 10.76 1.90 6.78
CA HIS A 37 10.32 3.25 7.15
C HIS A 37 9.03 3.28 7.99
N LEU A 38 8.24 2.21 7.94
CA LEU A 38 6.93 2.05 8.58
C LEU A 38 6.80 0.60 9.12
N PRO A 39 7.66 0.20 10.08
CA PRO A 39 7.68 -1.19 10.59
C PRO A 39 6.35 -1.60 11.24
N GLU A 40 5.67 -0.68 11.93
CA GLU A 40 4.35 -0.95 12.54
C GLU A 40 3.29 -1.27 11.48
N LEU A 41 3.29 -0.56 10.36
CA LEU A 41 2.40 -0.84 9.23
C LEU A 41 2.73 -2.18 8.58
N TYR A 42 4.02 -2.51 8.46
CA TYR A 42 4.48 -3.78 7.91
C TYR A 42 3.97 -4.97 8.73
N GLU A 43 4.08 -4.90 10.05
CA GLU A 43 3.58 -5.95 10.96
C GLU A 43 2.05 -5.94 11.03
N GLY A 44 1.42 -4.77 11.14
CA GLY A 44 -0.04 -4.64 11.22
C GLY A 44 -0.79 -5.15 9.99
N LEU A 45 -0.20 -5.01 8.80
CA LEU A 45 -0.71 -5.59 7.56
C LEU A 45 -0.14 -6.98 7.26
N CYS A 46 0.68 -7.55 8.15
CA CYS A 46 1.25 -8.89 7.98
C CYS A 46 1.93 -9.09 6.61
N LEU A 47 2.65 -8.07 6.11
CA LEU A 47 3.26 -8.05 4.75
C LEU A 47 4.42 -9.05 4.56
N LYS A 48 4.69 -9.89 5.55
CA LYS A 48 5.57 -11.05 5.44
C LYS A 48 4.92 -12.22 4.69
N TYR A 49 3.59 -12.25 4.61
CA TYR A 49 2.85 -13.30 3.89
C TYR A 49 2.55 -12.89 2.45
N TYR A 50 2.18 -13.88 1.65
CA TYR A 50 1.81 -13.67 0.26
C TYR A 50 0.60 -12.74 0.14
N ASN A 51 0.74 -11.70 -0.69
CA ASN A 51 -0.35 -10.79 -1.04
C ASN A 51 -0.86 -11.10 -2.45
N PRO A 52 -2.10 -11.57 -2.61
CA PRO A 52 -2.66 -11.87 -3.94
C PRO A 52 -2.83 -10.62 -4.82
N TYR A 53 -2.81 -9.42 -4.23
CA TYR A 53 -2.97 -8.13 -4.95
C TYR A 53 -1.64 -7.44 -5.25
N GLN A 54 -0.51 -8.15 -5.14
CA GLN A 54 0.82 -7.60 -5.43
C GLN A 54 0.91 -6.92 -6.81
N ASP A 55 0.22 -7.47 -7.82
CA ASP A 55 0.18 -6.96 -9.20
C ASP A 55 -0.71 -5.71 -9.35
N LYS A 56 -1.50 -5.36 -8.33
CA LYS A 56 -2.34 -4.16 -8.28
C LYS A 56 -1.66 -2.99 -7.58
N CYS A 57 -0.50 -3.20 -6.95
CA CYS A 57 0.28 -2.13 -6.35
C CYS A 57 0.79 -1.16 -7.42
N ARG A 58 0.79 0.13 -7.11
CA ARG A 58 1.15 1.20 -8.05
C ARG A 58 2.06 2.23 -7.40
N SER A 59 2.65 3.06 -8.24
CA SER A 59 3.34 4.28 -7.81
C SER A 59 3.11 5.40 -8.81
N ASN A 60 3.24 6.64 -8.36
CA ASN A 60 3.40 7.79 -9.25
C ASN A 60 4.47 8.73 -8.66
N LYS A 61 4.53 9.97 -9.16
CA LYS A 61 5.53 10.96 -8.72
C LYS A 61 5.40 11.33 -7.23
N ARG A 62 4.23 11.14 -6.61
CA ARG A 62 3.94 11.59 -5.24
C ARG A 62 3.65 10.44 -4.27
N TYR A 63 3.00 9.38 -4.75
CA TYR A 63 2.44 8.34 -3.91
C TYR A 63 2.99 6.96 -4.26
N TYR A 64 3.15 6.16 -3.21
CA TYR A 64 3.21 4.71 -3.31
C TYR A 64 1.86 4.16 -2.88
N ILE A 65 1.27 3.31 -3.72
CA ILE A 65 -0.06 2.75 -3.52
C ILE A 65 0.11 1.25 -3.28
N LEU A 66 -0.09 0.85 -2.03
CA LEU A 66 -0.15 -0.54 -1.62
C LEU A 66 -1.62 -1.00 -1.72
N VAL A 67 -1.87 -2.03 -2.51
CA VAL A 67 -3.16 -2.72 -2.51
C VAL A 67 -2.99 -4.00 -1.72
N HIS A 68 -3.77 -4.14 -0.66
CA HIS A 68 -3.70 -5.27 0.25
C HIS A 68 -5.10 -5.52 0.80
N SER A 69 -5.53 -6.78 0.85
CA SER A 69 -6.62 -7.17 1.73
C SER A 69 -6.00 -7.34 3.11
N ALA A 70 -6.40 -6.54 4.08
CA ALA A 70 -6.11 -6.90 5.47
C ALA A 70 -6.66 -8.31 5.66
N ILE A 71 -5.77 -9.31 5.76
CA ILE A 71 -6.17 -10.58 6.35
C ILE A 71 -6.61 -10.19 7.74
N GLU A 72 -7.85 -10.50 8.11
CA GLU A 72 -8.30 -10.41 9.48
C GLU A 72 -7.40 -11.34 10.32
N CYS A 73 -6.21 -10.90 10.70
CA CYS A 73 -5.46 -11.47 11.80
C CYS A 73 -6.14 -10.98 13.08
N ARG A 74 -7.39 -11.43 13.27
CA ARG A 74 -8.04 -11.44 14.57
C ARG A 74 -7.23 -12.41 15.41
N TYR A 75 -6.47 -11.87 16.36
CA TYR A 75 -6.01 -12.62 17.52
C TYR A 75 -7.21 -12.94 18.41
#